data_AF-X1QHT7-F1
#
_entry.id   AF-X1QHT7-F1
#
_cell.length_a   1.000
_cell.length_b   1.000
_cell.length_c   1.000
_cell.angle_alpha   90.00
_cell.angle_beta   90.00
_cell.angle_gamma   90.00
#
_symmetry.space_group_name_H-M   'P 1'
#
loop_
_entity.id
_entity.type
_entity.pdbx_description
1 polymer ?
#
loop_
_entity_poly.entity_id
_entity_poly.type
_entity_poly.pdbx_seq_one_letter_code
_entity_poly.pdbx_strand_id
1 'polypeptide(L)'
;ADFVEGAVLGAVGVAGAQTRILVAGTRGEQAARNLTELGLNVSFYSPEIGKASMFKMLRSIFSKGLECLILELLIAGRRAGIGEDLWKDITSFMAKKSFDQIADNWVRTHAIAYERRYHEMHQVVETMLEIGVEPIMSNATRLFFQRSVSLHFDDQFPAQPDSSDEVVNALEVGIRTTLP
;
A
#
# COMPACT_ATOMS: atom_id res chain seq x y z
N ALA A 1 -33.27 12.62 -14.03
CA ALA A 1 -32.40 13.14 -12.96
C ALA A 1 -30.98 12.66 -13.25
N ASP A 2 -29.98 13.53 -13.09
CA ASP A 2 -28.57 13.16 -13.31
C ASP A 2 -28.00 12.47 -12.06
N PHE A 3 -27.06 11.54 -12.23
CA PHE A 3 -26.36 10.83 -11.15
C PHE A 3 -24.90 11.26 -11.07
N VAL A 4 -24.40 11.49 -9.85
CA VAL A 4 -23.00 11.78 -9.55
C VAL A 4 -22.55 10.87 -8.41
N GLU A 5 -21.47 10.14 -8.63
CA GLU A 5 -20.81 9.33 -7.61
C GLU A 5 -20.03 10.24 -6.65
N GLY A 6 -20.05 9.92 -5.35
CA GLY A 6 -19.23 10.58 -4.34
C GLY A 6 -18.46 9.59 -3.48
N ALA A 7 -17.14 9.68 -3.44
CA ALA A 7 -16.28 8.86 -2.61
C ALA A 7 -15.60 9.70 -1.52
N VAL A 8 -16.05 9.52 -0.28
CA VAL A 8 -15.49 10.15 0.92
C VAL A 8 -14.18 9.46 1.31
N LEU A 9 -13.08 10.21 1.39
CA LEU A 9 -11.71 9.68 1.52
C LEU A 9 -11.07 9.87 2.91
N GLY A 10 -11.85 10.24 3.92
CA GLY A 10 -11.36 10.47 5.28
C GLY A 10 -12.45 10.28 6.33
N ALA A 11 -12.05 10.38 7.60
CA ALA A 11 -12.96 10.28 8.72
C ALA A 11 -13.75 11.60 8.87
N VAL A 12 -15.05 11.56 8.57
CA VAL A 12 -15.94 12.73 8.66
C VAL A 12 -15.99 13.29 10.08
N GLY A 13 -15.93 12.42 11.11
CA GLY A 13 -15.91 12.85 12.51
C GLY A 13 -14.66 13.66 12.91
N VAL A 14 -13.58 13.61 12.13
CA VAL A 14 -12.34 14.36 12.39
C VAL A 14 -12.28 15.64 11.56
N ALA A 15 -12.55 15.54 10.26
CA ALA A 15 -12.36 16.66 9.32
C ALA A 15 -13.66 17.42 8.97
N GLY A 16 -14.83 16.93 9.36
CA GLY A 16 -16.12 17.55 9.07
C GLY A 16 -16.28 17.86 7.58
N ALA A 17 -16.71 19.09 7.27
CA ALA A 17 -16.87 19.60 5.90
C ALA A 17 -15.58 19.58 5.06
N GLN A 18 -14.41 19.56 5.69
CA GLN A 18 -13.11 19.51 5.00
C GLN A 18 -12.67 18.10 4.64
N THR A 19 -13.47 17.08 4.96
CA THR A 19 -13.22 15.70 4.51
C THR A 19 -13.21 15.65 3.00
N ARG A 20 -12.09 15.22 2.41
CA ARG A 20 -11.93 15.14 0.96
C ARG A 20 -12.95 14.18 0.35
N ILE A 21 -13.65 14.65 -0.69
CA ILE A 21 -14.60 13.87 -1.48
C ILE A 21 -14.15 13.89 -2.95
N LEU A 22 -14.03 12.71 -3.56
CA LEU A 22 -13.90 12.61 -5.01
C LEU A 22 -15.28 12.43 -5.63
N VAL A 23 -15.55 13.13 -6.73
CA VAL A 23 -16.79 12.91 -7.50
C VAL A 23 -16.51 12.42 -8.90
N ALA A 24 -17.41 11.60 -9.42
CA ALA A 24 -17.34 11.09 -10.77
C ALA A 24 -18.71 11.03 -11.46
N GLY A 25 -18.68 10.96 -12.78
CA GLY A 25 -19.85 11.02 -13.66
C GLY A 25 -19.81 12.22 -14.60
N THR A 26 -20.66 12.20 -15.64
CA THR A 26 -20.72 13.24 -16.68
C THR A 26 -20.99 14.64 -16.13
N ARG A 27 -21.63 14.75 -14.96
CA ARG A 27 -21.89 16.01 -14.25
C ARG A 27 -20.99 16.25 -13.04
N GLY A 28 -19.95 15.44 -12.86
CA GLY A 28 -19.06 15.48 -11.71
C GLY A 28 -18.33 16.81 -11.56
N GLU A 29 -17.87 17.42 -12.65
CA GLU A 29 -17.24 18.75 -12.58
C GLU A 29 -18.18 19.83 -12.04
N GLN A 30 -19.42 19.87 -12.53
CA GLN A 30 -20.40 20.84 -12.07
C GLN A 30 -20.75 20.62 -10.59
N ALA A 31 -20.91 19.35 -10.19
CA ALA A 31 -21.15 19.00 -8.80
C ALA A 31 -19.97 19.40 -7.90
N ALA A 32 -18.73 19.13 -8.31
CA ALA A 32 -17.54 19.52 -7.55
C ALA A 32 -17.49 21.03 -7.33
N ARG A 33 -17.69 21.83 -8.40
CA ARG A 33 -17.72 23.30 -8.31
C ARG A 33 -18.78 23.78 -7.31
N ASN A 34 -20.04 23.37 -7.50
CA ASN A 34 -21.15 23.80 -6.65
C ASN A 34 -20.93 23.41 -5.17
N LEU A 35 -20.47 22.18 -4.90
CA LEU A 35 -20.23 21.73 -3.53
C LEU A 35 -19.03 22.44 -2.88
N THR A 36 -18.04 22.80 -3.68
CA THR A 36 -16.88 23.59 -3.20
C THR A 36 -17.29 25.01 -2.83
N GLU A 37 -18.16 25.65 -3.63
CA GLU A 37 -18.74 26.96 -3.30
C GLU A 37 -19.54 26.94 -1.99
N LEU A 38 -20.10 25.78 -1.62
CA LEU A 38 -20.78 25.56 -0.34
C LEU A 38 -19.83 25.21 0.82
N GLY A 39 -18.51 25.25 0.59
CA GLY A 39 -17.49 25.05 1.62
C GLY A 39 -17.06 23.60 1.84
N LEU A 40 -17.45 22.67 0.97
CA LEU A 40 -17.00 21.27 1.02
C LEU A 40 -15.68 21.07 0.27
N ASN A 41 -14.85 20.14 0.72
CA ASN A 41 -13.62 19.75 0.03
C ASN A 41 -13.92 18.68 -1.05
N VAL A 42 -14.40 19.12 -2.21
CA VAL A 42 -14.82 18.22 -3.30
C VAL A 42 -13.98 18.45 -4.55
N SER A 43 -13.46 17.37 -5.15
CA SER A 43 -12.73 17.42 -6.42
C SER A 43 -13.28 16.43 -7.42
N PHE A 44 -13.45 16.85 -8.68
CA PHE A 44 -13.76 15.95 -9.79
C PHE A 44 -12.60 14.99 -10.04
N TYR A 45 -12.91 13.71 -10.23
CA TYR A 45 -11.92 12.66 -10.46
C TYR A 45 -12.02 12.03 -11.85
N SER A 46 -13.23 11.71 -12.31
CA SER A 46 -13.41 11.01 -13.59
C SER A 46 -14.82 11.20 -14.16
N PRO A 47 -14.98 11.25 -15.49
CA PRO A 47 -16.31 11.20 -16.09
C PRO A 47 -16.99 9.83 -15.95
N GLU A 48 -16.23 8.77 -15.65
CA GLU A 48 -16.74 7.41 -15.54
C GLU A 48 -17.23 7.10 -14.11
N ILE A 49 -18.48 6.64 -14.00
CA ILE A 49 -19.04 6.16 -12.73
C ILE A 49 -18.29 4.90 -12.27
N GLY A 50 -17.97 4.85 -10.99
CA GLY A 50 -17.27 3.76 -10.30
C GLY A 50 -15.79 4.05 -10.08
N LYS A 51 -15.18 5.00 -10.80
CA LYS A 51 -13.76 5.32 -10.66
C LYS A 51 -13.45 5.97 -9.30
N ALA A 52 -14.34 6.83 -8.78
CA ALA A 52 -14.10 7.46 -7.47
C ALA A 52 -14.18 6.44 -6.32
N SER A 53 -15.13 5.50 -6.38
CA SER A 53 -15.23 4.40 -5.41
C SER A 53 -14.05 3.44 -5.54
N MET A 54 -13.65 3.11 -6.77
CA MET A 54 -12.48 2.26 -7.02
C MET A 54 -11.22 2.88 -6.40
N PHE A 55 -11.01 4.20 -6.55
CA PHE A 55 -9.93 4.91 -5.88
C PHE A 55 -9.97 4.71 -4.36
N LYS A 56 -11.14 4.92 -3.72
CA LYS A 56 -11.31 4.73 -2.27
C LYS A 56 -11.02 3.29 -1.83
N MET A 57 -11.49 2.33 -2.62
CA MET A 57 -11.29 0.90 -2.36
C MET A 57 -9.81 0.54 -2.45
N LEU A 58 -9.13 0.90 -3.54
CA LEU A 58 -7.70 0.60 -3.72
C LEU A 58 -6.82 1.33 -2.71
N ARG A 59 -7.15 2.58 -2.34
CA ARG A 59 -6.45 3.29 -1.27
C ARG A 59 -6.49 2.55 0.07
N SER A 60 -7.52 1.73 0.31
CA SER A 60 -7.64 0.94 1.53
C SER A 60 -6.58 -0.16 1.65
N ILE A 61 -6.02 -0.62 0.53
CA ILE A 61 -4.91 -1.60 0.53
C ILE A 61 -3.76 -1.06 1.39
N PHE A 62 -3.36 0.19 1.14
CA PHE A 62 -2.27 0.81 1.88
C PHE A 62 -2.64 1.07 3.35
N SER A 63 -3.75 1.79 3.60
CA SER A 63 -4.03 2.24 4.97
C SER A 63 -4.30 1.07 5.92
N LYS A 64 -5.10 0.09 5.49
CA LYS A 64 -5.47 -1.06 6.33
C LYS A 64 -4.36 -2.10 6.37
N GLY A 65 -3.64 -2.30 5.26
CA GLY A 65 -2.48 -3.18 5.23
C GLY A 65 -1.36 -2.69 6.16
N LEU A 66 -1.07 -1.38 6.16
CA LEU A 66 -0.09 -0.78 7.05
C LEU A 66 -0.52 -0.83 8.51
N GLU A 67 -1.81 -0.60 8.81
CA GLU A 67 -2.36 -0.79 10.16
C GLU A 67 -2.11 -2.21 10.68
N CYS A 68 -2.45 -3.24 9.89
CA CYS A 68 -2.20 -4.63 10.25
C CYS A 68 -0.70 -4.92 10.45
N LEU A 69 0.17 -4.40 9.56
CA LEU A 69 1.62 -4.56 9.66
C LEU A 69 2.17 -3.95 10.96
N ILE A 70 1.73 -2.74 11.31
CA ILE A 70 2.14 -2.05 12.54
C ILE A 70 1.67 -2.84 13.77
N LEU A 71 0.43 -3.34 13.78
CA LEU A 71 -0.09 -4.12 14.89
C LEU A 71 0.69 -5.42 15.08
N GLU A 72 0.96 -6.16 14.01
CA GLU A 72 1.72 -7.41 14.07
C GLU A 72 3.15 -7.18 14.59
N LEU A 73 3.83 -6.16 14.09
CA LEU A 73 5.14 -5.72 14.56
C LEU A 73 5.13 -5.41 16.07
N LEU A 74 4.15 -4.63 16.55
CA LEU A 74 4.07 -4.24 17.95
C LEU A 74 3.75 -5.44 18.87
N ILE A 75 2.94 -6.39 18.40
CA ILE A 75 2.66 -7.64 19.12
C ILE A 75 3.94 -8.48 19.23
N ALA A 76 4.67 -8.66 18.14
CA ALA A 76 5.94 -9.40 18.11
C ALA A 76 6.99 -8.72 19.01
N GLY A 77 7.17 -7.41 18.87
CA GLY A 77 8.10 -6.62 19.70
C GLY A 77 7.77 -6.69 21.18
N ARG A 78 6.47 -6.62 21.55
CA ARG A 78 6.04 -6.80 22.95
C ARG A 78 6.35 -8.20 23.45
N ARG A 79 6.08 -9.23 22.66
CA ARG A 79 6.34 -10.62 23.05
C ARG A 79 7.83 -10.91 23.23
N ALA A 80 8.68 -10.29 22.43
CA ALA A 80 10.13 -10.38 22.52
C ALA A 80 10.75 -9.44 23.57
N GLY A 81 9.97 -8.57 24.22
CA GLY A 81 10.47 -7.63 25.23
C GLY A 81 11.27 -6.44 24.68
N ILE A 82 11.18 -6.16 23.37
CA ILE A 82 11.96 -5.11 22.67
C ILE A 82 11.09 -4.09 21.92
N GLY A 83 9.78 -4.03 22.23
CA GLY A 83 8.81 -3.25 21.46
C GLY A 83 9.10 -1.75 21.40
N GLU A 84 9.63 -1.15 22.47
CA GLU A 84 9.95 0.29 22.50
C GLU A 84 11.13 0.63 21.59
N ASP A 85 12.21 -0.15 21.66
CA ASP A 85 13.39 0.02 20.82
C ASP A 85 13.05 -0.17 19.34
N LEU A 86 12.24 -1.19 19.03
CA LEU A 86 11.78 -1.49 17.67
C LEU A 86 10.93 -0.35 17.10
N TRP A 87 9.99 0.18 17.89
CA TRP A 87 9.15 1.31 17.47
C TRP A 87 9.97 2.58 17.23
N LYS A 88 10.94 2.85 18.11
CA LYS A 88 11.85 4.00 17.97
C LYS A 88 12.70 3.91 16.71
N ASP A 89 13.25 2.74 16.40
CA ASP A 89 14.04 2.54 15.19
C ASP A 89 13.22 2.80 13.92
N ILE A 90 12.02 2.21 13.83
CA ILE A 90 11.15 2.33 12.64
C ILE A 90 10.68 3.77 12.45
N THR A 91 10.23 4.43 13.51
CA THR A 91 9.81 5.84 13.42
C THR A 91 10.96 6.76 13.04
N SER A 92 12.16 6.53 13.57
CA SER A 92 13.36 7.26 13.16
C SER A 92 13.70 7.02 11.70
N PHE A 93 13.65 5.77 11.23
CA PHE A 93 13.87 5.42 9.82
C PHE A 93 12.88 6.14 8.89
N MET A 94 11.58 6.09 9.23
CA MET A 94 10.52 6.71 8.43
C MET A 94 10.56 8.23 8.43
N ALA A 95 11.23 8.86 9.40
CA ALA A 95 11.41 10.30 9.47
C ALA A 95 12.61 10.83 8.66
N LYS A 96 13.54 9.96 8.22
CA LYS A 96 14.79 10.38 7.54
C LYS A 96 14.58 10.88 6.12
N LYS A 97 13.59 10.35 5.41
CA LYS A 97 13.28 10.67 4.01
C LYS A 97 11.77 10.81 3.87
N SER A 98 11.35 11.48 2.80
CA SER A 98 9.92 11.50 2.48
C SER A 98 9.44 10.09 2.12
N PHE A 99 8.16 9.80 2.38
CA PHE A 99 7.62 8.46 2.15
C PHE A 99 7.71 8.04 0.69
N ASP A 100 7.54 8.96 -0.26
CA ASP A 100 7.71 8.71 -1.70
C ASP A 100 9.12 8.22 -2.03
N GLN A 101 10.16 8.80 -1.44
CA GLN A 101 11.54 8.37 -1.63
C GLN A 101 11.80 6.98 -1.04
N ILE A 102 11.21 6.67 0.13
CA ILE A 102 11.33 5.35 0.77
C ILE A 102 10.63 4.29 -0.09
N ALA A 103 9.39 4.58 -0.51
CA ALA A 103 8.57 3.67 -1.29
C ALA A 103 9.18 3.38 -2.67
N ASP A 104 9.65 4.42 -3.38
CA ASP A 104 10.33 4.26 -4.67
C ASP A 104 11.56 3.34 -4.53
N ASN A 105 12.40 3.60 -3.52
CA ASN A 105 13.58 2.79 -3.27
C ASN A 105 13.23 1.33 -2.92
N TRP A 106 12.19 1.10 -2.12
CA TRP A 106 11.74 -0.26 -1.79
C TRP A 106 11.26 -1.03 -3.03
N VAL A 107 10.52 -0.38 -3.93
CA VAL A 107 10.04 -0.99 -5.17
C VAL A 107 11.21 -1.28 -6.10
N ARG A 108 12.11 -0.33 -6.36
CA ARG A 108 13.26 -0.56 -7.25
C ARG A 108 14.19 -1.65 -6.74
N THR A 109 14.52 -1.63 -5.45
CA THR A 109 15.38 -2.67 -4.84
C THR A 109 14.72 -4.04 -4.79
N HIS A 110 13.38 -4.14 -4.86
CA HIS A 110 12.70 -5.43 -4.94
C HIS A 110 13.17 -6.26 -6.13
N ALA A 111 13.38 -5.62 -7.28
CA ALA A 111 13.80 -6.28 -8.52
C ALA A 111 15.05 -7.17 -8.37
N ILE A 112 15.99 -6.77 -7.50
CA ILE A 112 17.26 -7.47 -7.29
C ILE A 112 17.40 -8.14 -5.93
N ALA A 113 16.45 -7.91 -5.01
CA ALA A 113 16.56 -8.38 -3.62
C ALA A 113 15.45 -9.35 -3.22
N TYR A 114 14.47 -9.61 -4.09
CA TYR A 114 13.27 -10.37 -3.73
C TYR A 114 13.59 -11.78 -3.23
N GLU A 115 14.57 -12.48 -3.81
CA GLU A 115 14.92 -13.85 -3.42
C GLU A 115 15.55 -13.89 -2.02
N ARG A 116 16.56 -13.05 -1.77
CA ARG A 116 17.13 -12.89 -0.43
C ARG A 116 16.06 -12.50 0.59
N ARG A 117 15.21 -11.53 0.25
CA ARG A 117 14.11 -11.08 1.14
C ARG A 117 13.08 -12.18 1.39
N TYR A 118 12.81 -13.05 0.43
CA TYR A 118 11.97 -14.23 0.62
C TYR A 118 12.54 -15.15 1.70
N HIS A 119 13.84 -15.44 1.65
CA HIS A 119 14.51 -16.25 2.66
C HIS A 119 14.57 -15.57 4.04
N GLU A 120 14.84 -14.26 4.09
CA GLU A 120 14.78 -13.50 5.34
C GLU A 120 13.38 -13.56 5.97
N MET A 121 12.33 -13.42 5.15
CA MET A 121 10.95 -13.54 5.66
C MET A 121 10.56 -14.96 6.07
N HIS A 122 11.20 -16.00 5.54
CA HIS A 122 11.06 -17.35 6.06
C HIS A 122 11.53 -17.43 7.52
N GLN A 123 12.71 -16.88 7.80
CA GLN A 123 13.29 -16.84 9.15
C GLN A 123 12.46 -15.99 10.11
N VAL A 124 11.91 -14.86 9.64
CA VAL A 124 10.99 -14.02 10.44
C VAL A 124 9.74 -14.80 10.82
N VAL A 125 9.14 -15.53 9.88
CA VAL A 125 7.95 -16.37 10.14
C VAL A 125 8.26 -17.44 11.19
N GLU A 126 9.41 -18.13 11.09
CA GLU A 126 9.84 -19.11 12.09
C GLU A 126 10.06 -18.47 13.47
N THR A 127 10.77 -17.34 13.52
CA THR A 127 11.03 -16.60 14.76
C THR A 127 9.74 -16.19 15.46
N MET A 128 8.74 -15.71 14.70
CA MET A 128 7.45 -15.32 15.24
C MET A 128 6.71 -16.51 15.88
N LEU A 129 6.74 -17.68 15.24
CA LEU A 129 6.16 -18.90 15.79
C LEU A 129 6.88 -19.34 17.08
N GLU A 130 8.21 -19.25 17.13
CA GLU A 130 9.01 -19.58 18.32
C GLU A 130 8.65 -18.70 19.53
N ILE A 131 8.40 -17.41 19.31
CA ILE A 131 7.96 -16.50 20.38
C ILE A 131 6.44 -16.60 20.65
N GLY A 132 5.73 -17.47 19.95
CA GLY A 132 4.30 -17.73 20.13
C GLY A 132 3.39 -16.62 19.59
N VAL A 133 3.76 -16.03 18.45
CA VAL A 133 2.96 -15.05 17.70
C VAL A 133 2.62 -15.63 16.34
N GLU A 134 1.34 -15.59 15.95
CA GLU A 134 0.91 -16.01 14.62
C GLU A 134 1.37 -14.99 13.55
N PRO A 135 2.15 -15.39 12.53
CA PRO A 135 2.75 -14.46 11.56
C PRO A 135 1.86 -14.22 10.33
N ILE A 136 0.74 -13.53 10.49
CA ILE A 136 -0.24 -13.33 9.41
C ILE A 136 0.33 -12.46 8.28
N MET A 137 0.73 -11.23 8.59
CA MET A 137 1.25 -10.26 7.61
C MET A 137 2.65 -10.65 7.14
N SER A 138 3.48 -11.16 8.04
CA SER A 138 4.83 -11.63 7.73
C SER A 138 4.80 -12.82 6.76
N ASN A 139 3.86 -13.75 6.94
CA ASN A 139 3.64 -14.84 5.99
C ASN A 139 3.07 -14.33 4.65
N ALA A 140 2.14 -13.36 4.67
CA ALA A 140 1.64 -12.75 3.43
C ALA A 140 2.77 -12.06 2.63
N THR A 141 3.68 -11.36 3.30
CA THR A 141 4.89 -10.78 2.70
C THR A 141 5.79 -11.86 2.11
N ARG A 142 6.05 -12.94 2.85
CA ARG A 142 6.81 -14.10 2.36
C ARG A 142 6.20 -14.68 1.08
N LEU A 143 4.88 -14.90 1.06
CA LEU A 143 4.16 -15.40 -0.11
C LEU A 143 4.23 -14.43 -1.30
N PHE A 144 4.19 -13.12 -1.05
CA PHE A 144 4.37 -12.12 -2.11
C PHE A 144 5.77 -12.19 -2.72
N PHE A 145 6.81 -12.29 -1.89
CA PHE A 145 8.19 -12.47 -2.38
C PHE A 145 8.38 -13.81 -3.12
N GLN A 146 7.76 -14.89 -2.63
CA GLN A 146 7.76 -16.20 -3.30
C GLN A 146 7.19 -16.13 -4.72
N ARG A 147 6.16 -15.31 -4.94
CA ARG A 147 5.61 -15.08 -6.28
C ARG A 147 6.68 -14.48 -7.22
N SER A 148 7.47 -13.54 -6.73
CA SER A 148 8.55 -12.94 -7.53
C SER A 148 9.62 -13.96 -7.90
N VAL A 149 9.96 -14.86 -6.96
CA VAL A 149 10.84 -16.03 -7.24
C VAL A 149 10.25 -16.93 -8.31
N SER A 150 8.95 -17.21 -8.25
CA SER A 150 8.28 -18.08 -9.22
C SER A 150 8.18 -17.46 -10.63
N LEU A 151 8.33 -16.14 -10.73
CA LEU A 151 8.32 -15.41 -12.00
C LEU A 151 9.73 -15.24 -12.61
N HIS A 152 10.78 -15.78 -11.97
CA HIS A 152 12.18 -15.65 -12.39
C HIS A 152 12.58 -14.20 -12.70
N PHE A 153 12.33 -13.31 -11.74
CA PHE A 153 12.57 -11.88 -11.89
C PHE A 153 14.04 -11.53 -12.19
N ASP A 154 14.99 -12.40 -11.81
CA ASP A 154 16.42 -12.26 -12.08
C ASP A 154 16.71 -12.11 -13.58
N ASP A 155 15.96 -12.84 -14.41
CA ASP A 155 16.13 -12.82 -15.86
C ASP A 155 15.72 -11.47 -16.48
N GLN A 156 14.93 -10.68 -15.75
CA GLN A 156 14.39 -9.41 -16.23
C GLN A 156 15.20 -8.20 -15.76
N PHE A 157 15.96 -8.32 -14.66
CA PHE A 157 16.68 -7.20 -14.04
C PHE A 157 18.12 -7.57 -13.67
N PRO A 158 19.12 -7.28 -14.54
CA PRO A 158 20.53 -7.51 -14.20
C PRO A 158 21.09 -6.53 -13.15
N ALA A 159 20.38 -5.43 -12.89
CA ALA A 159 20.71 -4.42 -11.90
C ALA A 159 19.42 -3.74 -11.39
N GLN A 160 19.54 -2.94 -10.34
CA GLN A 160 18.42 -2.15 -9.85
C GLN A 160 17.95 -1.19 -10.96
N PRO A 161 16.64 -1.18 -11.31
CA PRO A 161 16.11 -0.29 -12.34
C PRO A 161 16.11 1.17 -11.87
N ASP A 162 15.99 2.08 -12.83
CA ASP A 162 15.93 3.52 -12.58
C ASP A 162 14.53 3.95 -12.09
N SER A 163 13.47 3.25 -12.53
CA SER A 163 12.09 3.54 -12.16
C SER A 163 11.40 2.39 -11.43
N SER A 164 10.58 2.75 -10.44
CA SER A 164 9.67 1.80 -9.77
C SER A 164 8.58 1.27 -10.71
N ASP A 165 8.20 2.01 -11.75
CA ASP A 165 7.20 1.58 -12.75
C ASP A 165 7.66 0.34 -13.54
N GLU A 166 8.97 0.21 -13.82
CA GLU A 166 9.52 -0.95 -14.52
C GLU A 166 9.26 -2.24 -13.74
N VAL A 167 9.45 -2.19 -12.41
CA VAL A 167 9.20 -3.32 -11.50
C VAL A 167 7.71 -3.66 -11.43
N VAL A 168 6.85 -2.65 -11.33
CA VAL A 168 5.40 -2.84 -11.28
C VAL A 168 4.89 -3.47 -12.58
N ASN A 169 5.35 -2.98 -13.73
CA ASN A 169 4.97 -3.52 -15.04
C ASN A 169 5.41 -4.98 -15.21
N ALA A 170 6.64 -5.31 -14.81
CA ALA A 170 7.14 -6.69 -14.85
C ALA A 170 6.28 -7.63 -13.97
N LEU A 171 5.89 -7.20 -12.76
CA LEU A 171 5.01 -7.96 -11.88
C LEU A 171 3.61 -8.11 -12.49
N GLU A 172 3.06 -7.05 -13.08
CA GLU A 172 1.73 -7.06 -13.67
C GLU A 172 1.65 -8.00 -14.87
N VAL A 173 2.64 -7.95 -15.76
CA VAL A 173 2.76 -8.86 -16.92
C VAL A 173 2.92 -10.31 -16.45
N GLY A 174 3.82 -10.58 -15.50
CA GLY A 174 4.04 -11.92 -14.98
C GLY A 174 2.83 -12.51 -14.25
N ILE A 175 2.02 -11.68 -13.58
CA ILE A 175 0.77 -12.11 -12.94
C ILE A 175 -0.29 -12.46 -14.00
N ARG A 176 -0.41 -11.65 -15.06
CA ARG A 176 -1.39 -11.92 -16.13
C ARG A 176 -1.12 -13.23 -16.87
N THR A 177 0.14 -13.63 -17.01
CA THR A 177 0.51 -14.89 -17.68
C THR A 177 0.34 -16.13 -16.79
N THR A 178 0.15 -15.96 -15.49
CA THR A 178 0.01 -17.05 -14.50
C THR A 178 -1.40 -17.21 -13.93
N LEU A 179 -2.32 -16.28 -14.20
CA LEU A 179 -3.73 -16.40 -13.89
C LEU A 179 -4.47 -17.16 -15.02
N PRO A 180 -5.33 -18.15 -14.70
CA PRO A 180 -6.11 -18.90 -15.69
C PRO A 180 -7.17 -18.06 -16.41
#